data_AF-A0A8I0DUH2-F1
#
_entry.id   AF-A0A8I0DUH2-F1
#
_cell.length_a   1.000
_cell.length_b   1.000
_cell.length_c   1.000
_cell.angle_alpha   90.00
_cell.angle_beta   90.00
_cell.angle_gamma   90.00
#
_symmetry.space_group_name_H-M   'P 1'
#
loop_
_entity.id
_entity.type
_entity.pdbx_description
1 polymer ?
#
loop_
_entity_poly.entity_id
_entity_poly.type
_entity_poly.pdbx_seq_one_letter_code
_entity_poly.pdbx_strand_id
1 'polypeptide(L)'
;MNFLTDEILKEKYIKHLAWLDGYARSFADYQMNLAGYQINGMDFNSIKFREADLRSVQMHSSSFTCCNFDYAQITSGMIENCSFTECSMMKTALWCMDIISTAFNYTNLGCADFRYSTFQDTSMIGASLREADFSYCIFDDQTDIRFADITGAVFTGTRFDFSKNIDMLPEFCYMKNDDGKTVLLARYDPNIYPMPEEYAYLDPKALNAALCITDRQYELMYQGLVTGWSSIDEGLTMYKAEITIKNPAGTPVLGFETKEFESRTELDNHIDEVCKYQAKKNKSNVFAVSIQKKQGTDSEYVCCEKINDYFINQSHKADKKKSR
;
A
#
# COMPACT_ATOMS: atom_id res chain seq x y z
N MET A 1 11.60 -30.62 3.58
CA MET A 1 10.88 -29.61 4.39
C MET A 1 10.49 -30.26 5.69
N ASN A 2 10.66 -29.56 6.82
CA ASN A 2 10.34 -30.10 8.14
C ASN A 2 8.98 -29.55 8.58
N PHE A 3 8.04 -30.42 8.92
CA PHE A 3 6.79 -30.02 9.55
C PHE A 3 7.05 -29.67 11.02
N LEU A 4 6.46 -28.57 11.48
CA LEU A 4 6.45 -28.24 12.91
C LEU A 4 5.41 -29.10 13.60
N THR A 5 5.82 -29.80 14.66
CA THR A 5 4.93 -30.56 15.54
C THR A 5 4.92 -29.91 16.92
N ASP A 6 3.90 -30.19 17.73
CA ASP A 6 3.82 -29.71 19.11
C ASP A 6 5.03 -30.10 19.95
N GLU A 7 5.61 -31.27 19.71
CA GLU A 7 6.79 -31.75 20.43
C GLU A 7 8.03 -30.92 20.08
N ILE A 8 8.27 -30.69 18.79
CA ILE A 8 9.37 -29.86 18.30
C ILE A 8 9.20 -28.40 18.79
N LEU A 9 7.97 -27.88 18.71
CA LEU A 9 7.64 -26.54 19.19
C LEU A 9 7.94 -26.41 20.69
N LYS A 10 7.49 -27.35 21.52
CA LYS A 10 7.71 -27.33 22.98
C LYS A 10 9.20 -27.34 23.31
N GLU A 11 9.98 -28.22 22.67
CA GLU A 11 11.42 -28.30 22.90
C GLU A 11 12.12 -26.98 22.56
N LYS A 12 11.84 -26.43 21.36
CA LYS A 12 12.42 -25.16 20.91
C LYS A 12 11.97 -23.99 21.78
N TYR A 13 10.71 -23.97 22.22
CA TYR A 13 10.16 -22.89 23.02
C TYR A 13 10.79 -22.80 24.41
N ILE A 14 11.01 -23.94 25.09
CA ILE A 14 11.67 -23.95 26.40
C ILE A 14 13.09 -23.39 26.31
N LYS A 15 13.85 -23.79 25.29
CA LYS A 15 15.19 -23.25 25.02
C LYS A 15 15.14 -21.74 24.74
N HIS A 16 14.17 -21.31 23.95
CA HIS A 16 14.01 -19.91 23.59
C HIS A 16 13.64 -19.02 24.76
N LEU A 17 12.82 -19.50 25.69
CA LEU A 17 12.53 -18.77 26.94
C LEU A 17 13.80 -18.52 27.75
N ALA A 18 14.64 -19.55 27.94
CA ALA A 18 15.93 -19.39 28.62
C ALA A 18 16.89 -18.44 27.88
N TRP A 19 16.80 -18.37 26.56
CA TRP A 19 17.56 -17.43 25.74
C TRP A 19 17.06 -15.99 25.86
N LEU A 20 15.74 -15.78 25.89
CA LEU A 20 15.11 -14.46 26.09
C LEU A 20 15.38 -13.90 27.49
N ASP A 21 15.36 -14.75 28.51
CA ASP A 21 15.65 -14.37 29.90
C ASP A 21 17.15 -14.07 30.14
N GLY A 22 17.99 -14.22 29.11
CA GLY A 22 19.42 -13.91 29.15
C GLY A 22 20.31 -15.03 29.71
N TYR A 23 19.74 -16.03 30.40
CA TYR A 23 20.48 -17.16 30.97
C TYR A 23 21.29 -17.93 29.92
N ALA A 24 20.69 -18.13 28.74
CA ALA A 24 21.29 -18.92 27.66
C ALA A 24 21.64 -18.07 26.43
N ARG A 25 21.86 -16.76 26.58
CA ARG A 25 22.06 -15.86 25.43
C ARG A 25 23.28 -16.19 24.55
N SER A 26 24.31 -16.81 25.15
CA SER A 26 25.51 -17.28 24.44
C SER A 26 25.32 -18.59 23.68
N PHE A 27 24.23 -19.32 23.92
CA PHE A 27 23.93 -20.60 23.27
C PHE A 27 23.13 -20.33 22.00
N ALA A 28 23.81 -20.32 20.86
CA ALA A 28 23.21 -19.95 19.57
C ALA A 28 22.05 -20.88 19.15
N ASP A 29 22.05 -22.14 19.59
CA ASP A 29 21.01 -23.13 19.33
C ASP A 29 19.76 -22.98 20.20
N TYR A 30 19.79 -22.07 21.18
CA TYR A 30 18.65 -21.81 22.06
C TYR A 30 17.72 -20.71 21.53
N GLN A 31 18.20 -19.85 20.63
CA GLN A 31 17.32 -18.94 19.90
C GLN A 31 16.35 -19.77 19.05
N MET A 32 15.06 -19.44 19.08
CA MET A 32 14.07 -20.20 18.32
C MET A 32 14.35 -20.08 16.83
N ASN A 33 14.71 -21.20 16.21
CA ASN A 33 14.90 -21.32 14.78
C ASN A 33 13.86 -22.28 14.20
N LEU A 34 12.97 -21.71 13.39
CA LEU A 34 11.92 -22.33 12.59
C LEU A 34 12.14 -22.05 11.09
N ALA A 35 13.36 -21.69 10.69
CA ALA A 35 13.66 -21.41 9.30
C ALA A 35 13.38 -22.64 8.42
N GLY A 36 12.65 -22.45 7.32
CA GLY A 36 12.27 -23.53 6.38
C GLY A 36 11.25 -24.54 6.92
N TYR A 37 10.65 -24.30 8.10
CA TYR A 37 9.59 -25.17 8.61
C TYR A 37 8.25 -24.93 7.91
N GLN A 38 7.43 -25.97 7.85
CA GLN A 38 6.01 -25.89 7.50
C GLN A 38 5.18 -25.89 8.78
N ILE A 39 4.39 -24.84 8.97
CA ILE A 39 3.47 -24.65 10.10
C ILE A 39 2.06 -24.72 9.54
N ASN A 40 1.40 -25.86 9.71
CA ASN A 40 0.13 -26.13 9.06
C ASN A 40 -0.95 -26.46 10.09
N GLY A 41 -2.03 -25.67 10.14
CA GLY A 41 -3.17 -25.96 11.00
C GLY A 41 -2.91 -25.85 12.50
N MET A 42 -1.89 -25.08 12.91
CA MET A 42 -1.51 -24.96 14.33
C MET A 42 -2.15 -23.73 14.97
N ASP A 43 -2.57 -23.89 16.23
CA ASP A 43 -3.10 -22.80 17.04
C ASP A 43 -2.08 -22.37 18.09
N PHE A 44 -1.63 -21.12 17.99
CA PHE A 44 -0.67 -20.51 18.88
C PHE A 44 -1.36 -19.46 19.74
N ASN A 45 -1.26 -19.62 21.06
CA ASN A 45 -1.78 -18.65 22.01
C ASN A 45 -0.66 -18.16 22.92
N SER A 46 -0.42 -16.84 22.92
CA SER A 46 0.51 -16.17 23.81
C SER A 46 1.96 -16.69 23.74
N ILE A 47 2.39 -17.19 22.58
CA ILE A 47 3.77 -17.66 22.38
C ILE A 47 4.69 -16.47 22.14
N LYS A 48 5.87 -16.51 22.76
CA LYS A 48 6.96 -15.55 22.53
C LYS A 48 7.86 -16.06 21.41
N PHE A 49 7.69 -15.50 20.22
CA PHE A 49 8.56 -15.62 19.04
C PHE A 49 9.51 -14.42 18.89
N ARG A 50 9.69 -13.64 19.96
CA ARG A 50 10.53 -12.43 19.92
C ARG A 50 11.93 -12.79 19.44
N GLU A 51 12.42 -12.08 18.43
CA GLU A 51 13.73 -12.31 17.81
C GLU A 51 13.91 -13.73 17.23
N ALA A 52 12.84 -14.50 17.01
CA ALA A 52 12.94 -15.82 16.41
C ALA A 52 13.32 -15.75 14.91
N ASP A 53 14.01 -16.78 14.42
CA ASP A 53 14.34 -16.96 13.02
C ASP A 53 13.29 -17.86 12.35
N LEU A 54 12.46 -17.26 11.50
CA LEU A 54 11.44 -17.93 10.69
C LEU A 54 11.68 -17.69 9.19
N ARG A 55 12.93 -17.51 8.76
CA ARG A 55 13.25 -17.29 7.34
C ARG A 55 12.81 -18.50 6.49
N SER A 56 12.18 -18.23 5.36
CA SER A 56 11.63 -19.25 4.46
C SER A 56 10.62 -20.20 5.11
N VAL A 57 9.99 -19.78 6.22
CA VAL A 57 8.86 -20.50 6.80
C VAL A 57 7.70 -20.55 5.82
N GLN A 58 6.90 -21.60 5.94
CA GLN A 58 5.67 -21.78 5.18
C GLN A 58 4.54 -21.96 6.20
N MET A 59 3.69 -20.95 6.36
CA MET A 59 2.56 -21.00 7.29
C MET A 59 1.28 -21.18 6.49
N HIS A 60 0.49 -22.21 6.82
CA HIS A 60 -0.79 -22.47 6.20
C HIS A 60 -1.86 -22.70 7.26
N SER A 61 -3.02 -22.05 7.12
CA SER A 61 -4.21 -22.34 7.92
C SER A 61 -3.98 -22.32 9.44
N SER A 62 -3.08 -21.47 9.93
CA SER A 62 -2.68 -21.42 11.34
C SER A 62 -3.17 -20.15 12.03
N SER A 63 -3.43 -20.22 13.33
CA SER A 63 -3.91 -19.08 14.13
C SER A 63 -2.88 -18.65 15.16
N PHE A 64 -2.71 -17.35 15.31
CA PHE A 64 -1.81 -16.71 16.27
C PHE A 64 -2.61 -15.67 17.04
N THR A 65 -2.82 -15.91 18.33
CA THR A 65 -3.55 -15.00 19.22
C THR A 65 -2.60 -14.52 20.32
N CYS A 66 -2.50 -13.21 20.51
CA CYS A 66 -1.68 -12.58 21.56
C CYS A 66 -0.19 -12.99 21.54
N CYS A 67 0.33 -13.41 20.38
CA CYS A 67 1.73 -13.82 20.24
C CYS A 67 2.65 -12.60 20.07
N ASN A 68 3.92 -12.75 20.46
CA ASN A 68 4.94 -11.71 20.27
C ASN A 68 5.97 -12.16 19.24
N PHE A 69 6.01 -11.50 18.09
CA PHE A 69 7.00 -11.65 17.00
C PHE A 69 7.92 -10.44 16.87
N ASP A 70 8.02 -9.59 17.90
CA ASP A 70 8.86 -8.40 17.83
C ASP A 70 10.28 -8.77 17.43
N TYR A 71 10.85 -8.04 16.48
CA TYR A 71 12.20 -8.27 15.95
C TYR A 71 12.42 -9.64 15.29
N ALA A 72 11.38 -10.45 15.09
CA ALA A 72 11.50 -11.73 14.40
C ALA A 72 11.88 -11.55 12.92
N GLN A 73 12.47 -12.60 12.33
CA GLN A 73 12.85 -12.64 10.92
C GLN A 73 11.93 -13.60 10.17
N ILE A 74 10.96 -13.09 9.44
CA ILE A 74 9.95 -13.83 8.67
C ILE A 74 10.09 -13.44 7.19
N THR A 75 11.18 -13.82 6.55
CA THR A 75 11.54 -13.32 5.20
C THR A 75 11.57 -14.45 4.19
N SER A 76 11.30 -14.16 2.91
CA SER A 76 11.45 -15.13 1.81
C SER A 76 10.66 -16.44 2.00
N GLY A 77 9.44 -16.33 2.53
CA GLY A 77 8.53 -17.43 2.84
C GLY A 77 7.10 -17.13 2.37
N MET A 78 6.15 -17.94 2.84
CA MET A 78 4.73 -17.81 2.50
C MET A 78 3.87 -17.88 3.77
N ILE A 79 2.85 -17.03 3.82
CA ILE A 79 1.81 -17.03 4.84
C ILE A 79 0.47 -17.10 4.11
N GLU A 80 -0.21 -18.23 4.22
CA GLU A 80 -1.47 -18.48 3.53
C GLU A 80 -2.57 -18.86 4.53
N ASN A 81 -3.76 -18.27 4.41
CA ASN A 81 -4.93 -18.62 5.22
C ASN A 81 -4.67 -18.52 6.75
N CYS A 82 -3.83 -17.59 7.20
CA CYS A 82 -3.46 -17.46 8.61
C CYS A 82 -4.16 -16.27 9.29
N SER A 83 -4.19 -16.27 10.62
CA SER A 83 -4.69 -15.13 11.41
C SER A 83 -3.70 -14.75 12.50
N PHE A 84 -3.37 -13.47 12.58
CA PHE A 84 -2.59 -12.82 13.63
C PHE A 84 -3.51 -11.80 14.30
N THR A 85 -4.10 -12.21 15.41
CA THR A 85 -5.06 -11.39 16.16
C THR A 85 -4.40 -10.91 17.44
N GLU A 86 -4.43 -9.59 17.67
CA GLU A 86 -3.86 -8.96 18.86
C GLU A 86 -2.38 -9.32 19.10
N CYS A 87 -1.64 -9.61 18.03
CA CYS A 87 -0.22 -9.93 18.12
C CYS A 87 0.63 -8.65 18.16
N SER A 88 1.84 -8.78 18.67
CA SER A 88 2.89 -7.78 18.50
C SER A 88 3.88 -8.26 17.47
N MET A 89 4.13 -7.46 16.44
CA MET A 89 5.03 -7.73 15.31
C MET A 89 5.88 -6.48 15.03
N MET A 90 6.28 -5.79 16.10
CA MET A 90 7.05 -4.55 15.97
C MET A 90 8.44 -4.84 15.44
N LYS A 91 8.89 -4.08 14.44
CA LYS A 91 10.21 -4.23 13.81
C LYS A 91 10.47 -5.65 13.28
N THR A 92 9.43 -6.41 12.97
CA THR A 92 9.54 -7.71 12.33
C THR A 92 9.97 -7.53 10.88
N ALA A 93 10.92 -8.35 10.42
CA ALA A 93 11.32 -8.37 9.02
C ALA A 93 10.42 -9.33 8.24
N LEU A 94 9.64 -8.79 7.30
CA LEU A 94 8.62 -9.45 6.48
C LEU A 94 8.83 -9.20 4.98
N TRP A 95 10.09 -8.96 4.56
CA TRP A 95 10.42 -8.64 3.18
C TRP A 95 10.48 -9.90 2.29
N CYS A 96 10.11 -9.73 1.01
CA CYS A 96 9.97 -10.79 0.01
C CYS A 96 9.05 -11.96 0.46
N MET A 97 7.90 -11.66 1.04
CA MET A 97 6.90 -12.64 1.46
C MET A 97 5.74 -12.71 0.46
N ASP A 98 5.19 -13.91 0.29
CA ASP A 98 3.86 -14.09 -0.29
C ASP A 98 2.84 -14.22 0.84
N ILE A 99 1.94 -13.25 0.96
CA ILE A 99 0.91 -13.16 2.01
C ILE A 99 -0.46 -13.27 1.34
N ILE A 100 -1.18 -14.35 1.62
CA ILE A 100 -2.39 -14.72 0.88
C ILE A 100 -3.50 -15.06 1.89
N SER A 101 -4.69 -14.47 1.72
CA SER A 101 -5.87 -14.75 2.54
C SER A 101 -5.60 -14.70 4.05
N THR A 102 -4.81 -13.72 4.49
CA THR A 102 -4.28 -13.64 5.85
C THR A 102 -4.82 -12.42 6.58
N ALA A 103 -5.11 -12.55 7.88
CA ALA A 103 -5.55 -11.44 8.72
C ALA A 103 -4.46 -11.02 9.70
N PHE A 104 -4.15 -9.73 9.76
CA PHE A 104 -3.32 -9.06 10.77
C PHE A 104 -4.14 -8.03 11.58
N ASN A 105 -5.43 -8.30 11.75
CA ASN A 105 -6.36 -7.35 12.35
C ASN A 105 -5.97 -7.04 13.81
N TYR A 106 -6.00 -5.75 14.15
CA TYR A 106 -5.59 -5.24 15.48
C TYR A 106 -4.18 -5.65 15.91
N THR A 107 -3.31 -6.03 14.97
CA THR A 107 -1.91 -6.37 15.24
C THR A 107 -1.06 -5.10 15.27
N ASN A 108 -0.08 -5.07 16.16
CA ASN A 108 0.93 -4.01 16.17
C ASN A 108 2.08 -4.35 15.22
N LEU A 109 2.10 -3.71 14.06
CA LEU A 109 3.11 -3.85 12.99
C LEU A 109 4.01 -2.60 12.90
N GLY A 110 4.17 -1.87 14.02
CA GLY A 110 5.00 -0.67 14.07
C GLY A 110 6.45 -0.94 13.63
N CYS A 111 6.94 -0.13 12.69
CA CYS A 111 8.25 -0.25 12.07
C CYS A 111 8.52 -1.61 11.39
N ALA A 112 7.47 -2.38 11.03
CA ALA A 112 7.65 -3.63 10.30
C ALA A 112 8.15 -3.37 8.87
N ASP A 113 8.98 -4.29 8.36
CA ASP A 113 9.57 -4.18 7.02
C ASP A 113 8.94 -5.20 6.08
N PHE A 114 8.03 -4.76 5.22
CA PHE A 114 7.29 -5.59 4.26
C PHE A 114 7.84 -5.51 2.84
N ARG A 115 8.98 -4.85 2.60
CA ARG A 115 9.43 -4.51 1.24
C ARG A 115 9.43 -5.71 0.30
N TYR A 116 9.00 -5.48 -0.94
CA TYR A 116 8.93 -6.48 -2.01
C TYR A 116 7.97 -7.66 -1.77
N SER A 117 7.07 -7.54 -0.80
CA SER A 117 6.09 -8.59 -0.51
C SER A 117 4.81 -8.46 -1.36
N THR A 118 4.16 -9.58 -1.59
CA THR A 118 2.86 -9.66 -2.28
C THR A 118 1.76 -9.89 -1.24
N PHE A 119 0.68 -9.12 -1.34
CA PHE A 119 -0.50 -9.20 -0.52
C PHE A 119 -1.69 -9.52 -1.42
N GLN A 120 -2.32 -10.66 -1.16
CA GLN A 120 -3.54 -11.09 -1.81
C GLN A 120 -4.59 -11.36 -0.74
N ASP A 121 -5.77 -10.77 -0.85
CA ASP A 121 -6.87 -11.00 0.10
C ASP A 121 -6.43 -10.85 1.58
N THR A 122 -5.61 -9.83 1.85
CA THR A 122 -5.03 -9.62 3.19
C THR A 122 -5.78 -8.55 3.95
N SER A 123 -6.13 -8.82 5.20
CA SER A 123 -6.80 -7.86 6.09
C SER A 123 -5.82 -7.34 7.14
N MET A 124 -5.71 -6.03 7.30
CA MET A 124 -4.92 -5.33 8.32
C MET A 124 -5.80 -4.29 9.04
N ILE A 125 -7.09 -4.60 9.21
CA ILE A 125 -8.08 -3.68 9.77
C ILE A 125 -7.71 -3.34 11.22
N GLY A 126 -7.65 -2.04 11.53
CA GLY A 126 -7.33 -1.56 12.88
C GLY A 126 -5.90 -1.86 13.33
N ALA A 127 -5.02 -2.32 12.43
CA ALA A 127 -3.62 -2.59 12.76
C ALA A 127 -2.84 -1.28 13.00
N SER A 128 -1.78 -1.34 13.80
CA SER A 128 -0.81 -0.24 13.87
C SER A 128 0.28 -0.47 12.83
N LEU A 129 0.29 0.33 11.76
CA LEU A 129 1.27 0.28 10.67
C LEU A 129 2.27 1.45 10.76
N ARG A 130 2.42 2.07 11.93
CA ARG A 130 3.25 3.27 12.11
C ARG A 130 4.68 3.00 11.68
N GLU A 131 5.23 3.86 10.83
CA GLU A 131 6.59 3.73 10.29
C GLU A 131 6.89 2.38 9.60
N ALA A 132 5.86 1.61 9.23
CA ALA A 132 6.04 0.37 8.47
C ALA A 132 6.47 0.66 7.02
N ASP A 133 7.32 -0.19 6.46
CA ASP A 133 7.83 -0.03 5.11
C ASP A 133 7.19 -1.06 4.16
N PHE A 134 6.27 -0.58 3.33
CA PHE A 134 5.61 -1.33 2.26
C PHE A 134 6.21 -1.05 0.88
N SER A 135 7.43 -0.51 0.80
CA SER A 135 8.02 -0.12 -0.49
C SER A 135 8.11 -1.31 -1.45
N TYR A 136 7.68 -1.08 -2.69
CA TYR A 136 7.64 -2.07 -3.77
C TYR A 136 6.78 -3.32 -3.49
N CYS A 137 5.81 -3.21 -2.58
CA CYS A 137 4.82 -4.28 -2.40
C CYS A 137 3.79 -4.30 -3.54
N ILE A 138 3.13 -5.45 -3.68
CA ILE A 138 1.99 -5.62 -4.58
C ILE A 138 0.78 -5.92 -3.70
N PHE A 139 -0.21 -5.03 -3.70
CA PHE A 139 -1.48 -5.28 -3.02
C PHE A 139 -2.52 -5.57 -4.10
N ASP A 140 -3.32 -6.61 -3.90
CA ASP A 140 -4.48 -6.85 -4.74
C ASP A 140 -5.67 -5.98 -4.32
N ASP A 141 -6.75 -6.08 -5.09
CA ASP A 141 -7.99 -5.33 -4.86
C ASP A 141 -8.75 -5.72 -3.59
N GLN A 142 -8.40 -6.84 -2.97
CA GLN A 142 -9.03 -7.37 -1.75
C GLN A 142 -8.24 -7.02 -0.48
N THR A 143 -7.03 -6.46 -0.63
CA THR A 143 -6.20 -6.09 0.52
C THR A 143 -6.83 -4.89 1.25
N ASP A 144 -7.17 -5.08 2.52
CA ASP A 144 -7.93 -4.14 3.33
C ASP A 144 -7.09 -3.58 4.49
N ILE A 145 -6.80 -2.28 4.46
CA ILE A 145 -6.06 -1.56 5.50
C ILE A 145 -6.93 -0.53 6.24
N ARG A 146 -8.27 -0.65 6.16
CA ARG A 146 -9.18 0.33 6.80
C ARG A 146 -8.96 0.39 8.31
N PHE A 147 -9.09 1.59 8.87
CA PHE A 147 -8.86 1.89 10.29
C PHE A 147 -7.42 1.64 10.80
N ALA A 148 -6.48 1.27 9.93
CA ALA A 148 -5.09 1.10 10.34
C ALA A 148 -4.41 2.46 10.58
N ASP A 149 -3.55 2.54 11.60
CA ASP A 149 -2.69 3.71 11.81
C ASP A 149 -1.45 3.63 10.91
N ILE A 150 -1.49 4.34 9.79
CA ILE A 150 -0.40 4.40 8.80
C ILE A 150 0.57 5.58 9.02
N THR A 151 0.59 6.20 10.21
CA THR A 151 1.44 7.37 10.47
C THR A 151 2.91 7.06 10.18
N GLY A 152 3.49 7.76 9.20
CA GLY A 152 4.89 7.57 8.80
C GLY A 152 5.17 6.29 8.00
N ALA A 153 4.14 5.52 7.63
CA ALA A 153 4.30 4.35 6.78
C ALA A 153 4.75 4.75 5.36
N VAL A 154 5.56 3.90 4.73
CA VAL A 154 6.16 4.15 3.41
C VAL A 154 5.56 3.21 2.38
N PHE A 155 4.99 3.76 1.30
CA PHE A 155 4.38 3.00 0.20
C PHE A 155 5.09 3.26 -1.14
N THR A 156 6.39 3.54 -1.10
CA THR A 156 7.14 3.92 -2.30
C THR A 156 7.16 2.77 -3.31
N GLY A 157 6.55 2.98 -4.48
CA GLY A 157 6.49 1.94 -5.53
C GLY A 157 5.50 0.81 -5.25
N THR A 158 4.67 0.92 -4.20
CA THR A 158 3.61 -0.04 -3.91
C THR A 158 2.47 0.11 -4.93
N ARG A 159 1.97 -1.01 -5.46
CA ARG A 159 0.75 -1.03 -6.28
C ARG A 159 -0.45 -1.21 -5.34
N PHE A 160 -1.19 -0.13 -5.06
CA PHE A 160 -2.39 -0.17 -4.24
C PHE A 160 -3.38 0.92 -4.67
N ASP A 161 -4.65 0.56 -4.82
CA ASP A 161 -5.74 1.48 -5.14
C ASP A 161 -6.33 2.06 -3.85
N PHE A 162 -5.85 3.25 -3.47
CA PHE A 162 -6.37 3.97 -2.31
C PHE A 162 -7.81 4.48 -2.51
N SER A 163 -8.33 4.54 -3.75
CA SER A 163 -9.66 5.08 -4.04
C SER A 163 -10.81 4.19 -3.54
N LYS A 164 -10.54 2.90 -3.33
CA LYS A 164 -11.51 1.95 -2.74
C LYS A 164 -11.70 2.10 -1.22
N ASN A 165 -10.96 3.03 -0.59
CA ASN A 165 -10.99 3.29 0.84
C ASN A 165 -11.51 4.70 1.12
N ILE A 166 -12.74 5.00 0.71
CA ILE A 166 -13.38 6.33 0.87
C ILE A 166 -13.54 6.78 2.34
N ASP A 167 -13.38 5.83 3.28
CA ASP A 167 -13.30 6.08 4.72
C ASP A 167 -12.05 6.90 5.14
N MET A 168 -11.14 7.19 4.19
CA MET A 168 -9.90 7.96 4.35
C MET A 168 -10.10 9.48 4.38
N LEU A 169 -11.33 9.99 4.26
CA LEU A 169 -11.61 11.40 4.53
C LEU A 169 -11.29 11.70 6.01
N PRO A 170 -10.45 12.70 6.31
CA PRO A 170 -10.11 13.03 7.68
C PRO A 170 -11.37 13.47 8.43
N GLU A 171 -11.42 13.21 9.73
CA GLU A 171 -12.55 13.66 10.57
C GLU A 171 -12.72 15.18 10.48
N PHE A 172 -11.59 15.90 10.42
CA PHE A 172 -11.56 17.34 10.26
C PHE A 172 -10.42 17.78 9.32
N CYS A 173 -10.59 18.92 8.64
CA CYS A 173 -9.50 19.61 7.95
C CYS A 173 -9.66 21.13 8.06
N TYR A 174 -8.58 21.88 7.81
CA TYR A 174 -8.58 23.34 7.86
C TYR A 174 -8.66 23.95 6.45
N MET A 175 -9.35 25.09 6.32
CA MET A 175 -9.39 25.89 5.10
C MET A 175 -9.38 27.40 5.40
N LYS A 176 -9.24 28.23 4.37
CA LYS A 176 -9.50 29.68 4.46
C LYS A 176 -10.93 29.99 4.04
N ASN A 177 -11.65 30.77 4.83
CA ASN A 177 -12.94 31.34 4.41
C ASN A 177 -12.74 32.61 3.55
N ASP A 178 -13.85 33.18 3.08
CA ASP A 178 -13.87 34.37 2.22
C ASP A 178 -13.22 35.62 2.87
N ASP A 179 -13.24 35.70 4.21
CA ASP A 179 -12.59 36.76 4.98
C ASP A 179 -11.08 36.53 5.19
N GLY A 180 -10.52 35.46 4.63
CA GLY A 180 -9.12 35.07 4.81
C GLY A 180 -8.79 34.50 6.19
N LYS A 181 -9.81 34.18 7.00
CA LYS A 181 -9.65 33.53 8.31
C LYS A 181 -9.62 32.01 8.16
N THR A 182 -8.84 31.37 9.00
CA THR A 182 -8.73 29.91 9.07
C THR A 182 -9.93 29.35 9.82
N VAL A 183 -10.54 28.34 9.21
CA VAL A 183 -11.74 27.67 9.70
C VAL A 183 -11.57 26.16 9.60
N LEU A 184 -12.30 25.43 10.41
CA LEU A 184 -12.32 23.96 10.45
C LEU A 184 -13.55 23.44 9.72
N LEU A 185 -13.34 22.44 8.87
CA LEU A 185 -14.34 21.61 8.24
C LEU A 185 -14.42 20.27 8.96
N ALA A 186 -15.64 19.76 9.14
CA ALA A 186 -15.88 18.42 9.66
C ALA A 186 -16.55 17.54 8.61
N ARG A 187 -16.18 16.26 8.57
CA ARG A 187 -16.69 15.30 7.60
C ARG A 187 -18.18 15.06 7.83
N TYR A 188 -18.98 15.06 6.77
CA TYR A 188 -20.45 14.91 6.80
C TYR A 188 -21.19 16.00 7.60
N ASP A 189 -20.52 17.11 7.91
CA ASP A 189 -21.12 18.25 8.58
C ASP A 189 -21.17 19.43 7.59
N PRO A 190 -22.34 20.03 7.34
CA PRO A 190 -22.43 21.23 6.51
C PRO A 190 -21.92 22.50 7.22
N ASN A 191 -21.65 22.45 8.54
CA ASN A 191 -21.21 23.61 9.30
C ASN A 191 -19.69 23.87 9.15
N ILE A 192 -19.33 25.15 9.18
CA ILE A 192 -17.95 25.62 9.20
C ILE A 192 -17.67 26.22 10.57
N TYR A 193 -16.60 25.78 11.23
CA TYR A 193 -16.27 26.20 12.58
C TYR A 193 -15.15 27.24 12.56
N PRO A 194 -15.37 28.48 13.07
CA PRO A 194 -14.33 29.49 13.10
C PRO A 194 -13.24 29.13 14.11
N MET A 195 -11.98 29.37 13.75
CA MET A 195 -10.88 29.33 14.73
C MET A 195 -11.00 30.50 15.72
N PRO A 196 -10.51 30.33 16.97
CA PRO A 196 -10.31 31.44 17.90
C PRO A 196 -9.50 32.58 17.25
N GLU A 197 -9.79 33.84 17.61
CA GLU A 197 -9.18 35.02 16.95
C GLU A 197 -7.65 35.00 16.95
N GLU A 198 -7.05 34.52 18.03
CA GLU A 198 -5.60 34.38 18.19
C GLU A 198 -4.95 33.42 17.17
N TYR A 199 -5.72 32.50 16.58
CA TYR A 199 -5.26 31.52 15.59
C TYR A 199 -5.89 31.70 14.21
N ALA A 200 -6.76 32.71 14.04
CA ALA A 200 -7.56 32.91 12.83
C ALA A 200 -6.72 33.16 11.57
N TYR A 201 -5.42 33.43 11.69
CA TYR A 201 -4.54 33.71 10.55
C TYR A 201 -3.48 32.64 10.27
N LEU A 202 -3.46 31.52 11.02
CA LEU A 202 -2.54 30.41 10.76
C LEU A 202 -2.76 29.81 9.36
N ASP A 203 -1.71 29.31 8.71
CA ASP A 203 -1.80 28.72 7.38
C ASP A 203 -2.51 27.33 7.43
N PRO A 204 -3.68 27.15 6.79
CA PRO A 204 -4.37 25.87 6.75
C PRO A 204 -3.53 24.76 6.12
N LYS A 205 -2.67 25.07 5.14
CA LYS A 205 -1.83 24.06 4.49
C LYS A 205 -0.82 23.46 5.46
N ALA A 206 -0.17 24.31 6.25
CA ALA A 206 0.75 23.87 7.30
C ALA A 206 0.03 23.07 8.40
N LEU A 207 -1.17 23.48 8.81
CA LEU A 207 -1.98 22.76 9.79
C LEU A 207 -2.43 21.38 9.29
N ASN A 208 -2.92 21.31 8.06
CA ASN A 208 -3.31 20.05 7.42
C ASN A 208 -2.11 19.11 7.25
N ALA A 209 -0.95 19.64 6.83
CA ALA A 209 0.28 18.87 6.77
C ALA A 209 0.71 18.32 8.15
N ALA A 210 0.56 19.10 9.22
CA ALA A 210 0.82 18.64 10.59
C ALA A 210 -0.15 17.53 11.05
N LEU A 211 -1.38 17.52 10.53
CA LEU A 211 -2.35 16.45 10.72
C LEU A 211 -2.19 15.29 9.73
N CYS A 212 -1.14 15.29 8.91
CA CYS A 212 -0.92 14.30 7.86
C CYS A 212 -2.09 14.22 6.84
N ILE A 213 -2.83 15.32 6.67
CA ILE A 213 -3.89 15.45 5.69
C ILE A 213 -3.26 15.82 4.35
N THR A 214 -3.45 14.97 3.34
CA THR A 214 -2.98 15.23 1.98
C THR A 214 -3.80 16.34 1.31
N ASP A 215 -3.20 17.06 0.35
CA ASP A 215 -3.91 18.03 -0.49
C ASP A 215 -5.16 17.39 -1.13
N ARG A 216 -5.07 16.09 -1.44
CA ARG A 216 -6.16 15.30 -2.01
C ARG A 216 -7.33 15.06 -1.06
N GLN A 217 -7.05 14.63 0.17
CA GLN A 217 -8.08 14.46 1.20
C GLN A 217 -8.80 15.78 1.49
N TYR A 218 -8.06 16.89 1.48
CA TYR A 218 -8.62 18.23 1.59
C TYR A 218 -9.58 18.56 0.43
N GLU A 219 -9.20 18.30 -0.82
CA GLU A 219 -10.06 18.56 -1.98
C GLU A 219 -11.39 17.81 -1.90
N LEU A 220 -11.34 16.53 -1.54
CA LEU A 220 -12.55 15.71 -1.40
C LEU A 220 -13.44 16.19 -0.25
N MET A 221 -12.86 16.61 0.88
CA MET A 221 -13.59 17.24 2.00
C MET A 221 -14.30 18.52 1.54
N TYR A 222 -13.60 19.38 0.79
CA TYR A 222 -14.16 20.63 0.28
C TYR A 222 -15.26 20.39 -0.75
N GLN A 223 -15.07 19.45 -1.69
CA GLN A 223 -16.09 19.05 -2.65
C GLN A 223 -17.33 18.53 -1.92
N GLY A 224 -17.16 17.68 -0.90
CA GLY A 224 -18.24 17.20 -0.06
C GLY A 224 -19.06 18.32 0.56
N LEU A 225 -18.40 19.31 1.15
CA LEU A 225 -19.07 20.50 1.68
C LEU A 225 -19.89 21.23 0.60
N VAL A 226 -19.31 21.45 -0.59
CA VAL A 226 -19.94 22.20 -1.69
C VAL A 226 -21.12 21.43 -2.30
N THR A 227 -21.00 20.13 -2.47
CA THR A 227 -22.00 19.29 -3.17
C THR A 227 -22.96 18.55 -2.23
N GLY A 228 -22.89 18.80 -0.91
CA GLY A 228 -23.77 18.13 0.06
C GLY A 228 -23.42 16.66 0.33
N TRP A 229 -22.14 16.30 0.19
CA TRP A 229 -21.53 15.00 0.49
C TRP A 229 -22.02 13.80 -0.36
N SER A 230 -23.16 13.90 -1.04
CA SER A 230 -23.72 12.82 -1.88
C SER A 230 -23.03 12.63 -3.23
N SER A 231 -22.29 13.64 -3.70
CA SER A 231 -21.72 13.70 -5.06
C SER A 231 -20.19 13.82 -5.08
N ILE A 232 -19.52 13.46 -3.99
CA ILE A 232 -18.05 13.48 -3.92
C ILE A 232 -17.45 12.60 -5.03
N ASP A 233 -18.12 11.50 -5.39
CA ASP A 233 -17.68 10.59 -6.44
C ASP A 233 -18.11 10.97 -7.86
N GLU A 234 -19.14 11.79 -8.10
CA GLU A 234 -19.76 11.92 -9.43
C GLU A 234 -18.92 12.70 -10.47
N GLY A 235 -17.84 13.37 -10.05
CA GLY A 235 -16.97 14.19 -10.90
C GLY A 235 -15.58 13.61 -11.17
N LEU A 236 -15.20 12.52 -10.50
CA LEU A 236 -13.83 12.02 -10.56
C LEU A 236 -13.53 11.42 -11.93
N THR A 237 -12.57 11.95 -12.67
CA THR A 237 -12.11 11.29 -13.89
C THR A 237 -10.74 10.70 -13.65
N MET A 238 -10.64 9.38 -13.71
CA MET A 238 -9.37 8.67 -13.63
C MET A 238 -8.93 8.20 -15.01
N TYR A 239 -7.65 8.34 -15.28
CA TYR A 239 -7.00 7.88 -16.50
C TYR A 239 -5.90 6.89 -16.17
N LYS A 240 -5.76 5.85 -16.97
CA LYS A 240 -4.58 4.97 -16.95
C LYS A 240 -4.22 4.57 -18.37
N ALA A 241 -3.02 4.03 -18.57
CA ALA A 241 -2.59 3.59 -19.88
C ALA A 241 -1.95 2.20 -19.82
N GLU A 242 -2.27 1.39 -20.82
CA GLU A 242 -1.54 0.17 -21.12
C GLU A 242 -0.51 0.46 -22.22
N ILE A 243 0.76 0.27 -21.92
CA ILE A 243 1.88 0.43 -22.84
C ILE A 243 2.37 -0.96 -23.23
N THR A 244 2.21 -1.33 -24.50
CA THR A 244 2.65 -2.60 -25.05
C THR A 244 3.83 -2.39 -26.00
N ILE A 245 4.97 -3.01 -25.71
CA ILE A 245 6.13 -3.05 -26.60
C ILE A 245 6.02 -4.28 -27.48
N LYS A 246 6.06 -4.10 -28.80
CA LYS A 246 5.96 -5.17 -29.80
C LYS A 246 7.27 -5.26 -30.60
N ASN A 247 7.69 -6.47 -30.92
CA ASN A 247 8.80 -6.67 -31.86
C ASN A 247 8.40 -6.21 -33.28
N PRO A 248 9.33 -6.11 -34.25
CA PRO A 248 9.00 -5.75 -35.63
C PRO A 248 7.96 -6.66 -36.32
N ALA A 249 7.80 -7.90 -35.85
CA ALA A 249 6.78 -8.84 -36.34
C ALA A 249 5.39 -8.62 -35.71
N GLY A 250 5.24 -7.63 -34.82
CA GLY A 250 3.99 -7.29 -34.15
C GLY A 250 3.68 -8.12 -32.91
N THR A 251 4.57 -9.03 -32.50
CA THR A 251 4.39 -9.86 -31.30
C THR A 251 4.68 -9.04 -30.04
N PRO A 252 3.79 -9.02 -29.03
CA PRO A 252 4.06 -8.39 -27.75
C PRO A 252 5.29 -9.00 -27.08
N VAL A 253 6.19 -8.14 -26.59
CA VAL A 253 7.42 -8.51 -25.88
C VAL A 253 7.31 -8.12 -24.42
N LEU A 254 6.77 -6.94 -24.13
CA LEU A 254 6.59 -6.40 -22.78
C LEU A 254 5.28 -5.62 -22.72
N GLY A 255 4.57 -5.71 -21.59
CA GLY A 255 3.37 -4.92 -21.30
C GLY A 255 3.53 -4.22 -19.96
N PHE A 256 3.10 -2.97 -19.90
CA PHE A 256 3.08 -2.16 -18.68
C PHE A 256 1.71 -1.54 -18.57
N GLU A 257 1.17 -1.51 -17.36
CA GLU A 257 0.02 -0.70 -17.03
C GLU A 257 0.52 0.43 -16.13
N THR A 258 0.16 1.67 -16.47
CA THR A 258 0.50 2.82 -15.61
C THR A 258 -0.36 2.78 -14.36
N LYS A 259 0.09 3.48 -13.30
CA LYS A 259 -0.83 3.90 -12.24
C LYS A 259 -1.98 4.75 -12.80
N GLU A 260 -2.99 5.00 -11.97
CA GLU A 260 -4.08 5.91 -12.33
C GLU A 260 -3.66 7.37 -12.13
N PHE A 261 -4.25 8.25 -12.92
CA PHE A 261 -4.00 9.70 -12.93
C PHE A 261 -5.32 10.44 -13.05
N GLU A 262 -5.52 11.45 -12.21
CA GLU A 262 -6.68 12.33 -12.30
C GLU A 262 -6.55 13.34 -13.46
N SER A 263 -5.30 13.64 -13.83
CA SER A 263 -4.98 14.56 -14.92
C SER A 263 -4.50 13.81 -16.16
N ARG A 264 -5.13 14.11 -17.29
CA ARG A 264 -4.68 13.59 -18.58
C ARG A 264 -3.27 14.04 -18.94
N THR A 265 -2.88 15.25 -18.52
CA THR A 265 -1.54 15.79 -18.78
C THR A 265 -0.47 15.04 -17.99
N GLU A 266 -0.76 14.70 -16.73
CA GLU A 266 0.17 13.93 -15.89
C GLU A 266 0.36 12.52 -16.44
N LEU A 267 -0.74 11.87 -16.86
CA LEU A 267 -0.66 10.58 -17.55
C LEU A 267 0.20 10.69 -18.81
N ASP A 268 -0.02 11.69 -19.66
CA ASP A 268 0.72 11.86 -20.91
C ASP A 268 2.23 12.05 -20.64
N ASN A 269 2.60 12.81 -19.61
CA ASN A 269 3.99 12.99 -19.18
C ASN A 269 4.60 11.66 -18.71
N HIS A 270 3.85 10.89 -17.90
CA HIS A 270 4.33 9.61 -17.40
C HIS A 270 4.50 8.58 -18.53
N ILE A 271 3.57 8.51 -19.48
CA ILE A 271 3.69 7.66 -20.67
C ILE A 271 4.97 8.02 -21.42
N ASP A 272 5.28 9.32 -21.57
CA ASP A 272 6.49 9.78 -22.25
C ASP A 272 7.77 9.32 -21.54
N GLU A 273 7.81 9.46 -20.21
CA GLU A 273 8.93 8.98 -19.38
C GLU A 273 9.16 7.47 -19.54
N VAL A 274 8.09 6.67 -19.42
CA VAL A 274 8.15 5.21 -19.52
C VAL A 274 8.60 4.78 -20.91
N CYS A 275 7.98 5.33 -21.96
CA CYS A 275 8.33 5.01 -23.35
C CYS A 275 9.80 5.36 -23.64
N LYS A 276 10.26 6.56 -23.27
CA LYS A 276 11.66 6.98 -23.47
C LYS A 276 12.66 6.12 -22.71
N TYR A 277 12.34 5.74 -21.48
CA TYR A 277 13.18 4.87 -20.68
C TYR A 277 13.33 3.48 -21.34
N GLN A 278 12.21 2.90 -21.77
CA GLN A 278 12.20 1.56 -22.36
C GLN A 278 12.79 1.52 -23.79
N ALA A 279 12.67 2.60 -24.56
CA ALA A 279 13.25 2.71 -25.89
C ALA A 279 14.78 2.58 -25.89
N LYS A 280 15.46 2.94 -24.80
CA LYS A 280 16.91 2.74 -24.65
C LYS A 280 17.31 1.26 -24.74
N LYS A 281 16.46 0.37 -24.25
CA LYS A 281 16.67 -1.09 -24.19
C LYS A 281 15.98 -1.84 -25.34
N ASN A 282 15.02 -1.21 -26.01
CA ASN A 282 14.15 -1.85 -27.02
C ASN A 282 14.16 -1.05 -28.35
N LYS A 283 15.35 -0.78 -28.89
CA LYS A 283 15.55 0.20 -29.99
C LYS A 283 14.80 -0.11 -31.30
N SER A 284 14.52 -1.38 -31.58
CA SER A 284 13.86 -1.83 -32.81
C SER A 284 12.38 -2.15 -32.62
N ASN A 285 11.81 -1.91 -31.44
CA ASN A 285 10.46 -2.34 -31.10
C ASN A 285 9.47 -1.17 -31.21
N VAL A 286 8.22 -1.51 -31.51
CA VAL A 286 7.10 -0.57 -31.63
C VAL A 286 6.40 -0.43 -30.29
N PHE A 287 6.06 0.79 -29.90
CA PHE A 287 5.42 1.11 -28.64
C PHE A 287 3.95 1.46 -28.89
N ALA A 288 3.04 0.58 -28.52
CA ALA A 288 1.61 0.85 -28.55
C ALA A 288 1.14 1.33 -27.17
N VAL A 289 0.23 2.30 -27.13
CA VAL A 289 -0.35 2.85 -25.90
C VAL A 289 -1.87 2.85 -26.02
N SER A 290 -2.57 2.26 -25.05
CA SER A 290 -4.02 2.26 -24.95
C SER A 290 -4.41 3.00 -23.68
N ILE A 291 -5.05 4.16 -23.82
CA ILE A 291 -5.43 5.02 -22.71
C ILE A 291 -6.88 4.77 -22.38
N GLN A 292 -7.12 4.52 -21.11
CA GLN A 292 -8.41 4.20 -20.55
C GLN A 292 -8.83 5.30 -19.60
N LYS A 293 -10.13 5.54 -19.53
CA LYS A 293 -10.77 6.55 -18.69
C LYS A 293 -11.90 5.91 -17.90
N LYS A 294 -12.05 6.31 -16.64
CA LYS A 294 -13.16 5.96 -15.74
C LYS A 294 -13.78 7.26 -15.22
N GLN A 295 -15.11 7.33 -15.10
CA GLN A 295 -15.81 8.47 -14.49
C GLN A 295 -16.53 8.05 -13.21
N GLY A 296 -16.29 8.79 -12.14
CA GLY A 296 -16.84 8.59 -10.81
C GLY A 296 -16.79 7.15 -10.32
N THR A 297 -17.96 6.61 -9.98
CA THR A 297 -18.15 5.27 -9.44
C THR A 297 -18.16 4.16 -10.49
N ASP A 298 -17.94 4.47 -11.78
CA ASP A 298 -17.94 3.48 -12.85
C ASP A 298 -17.01 2.31 -12.49
N SER A 299 -17.53 1.08 -12.53
CA SER A 299 -16.73 -0.10 -12.19
C SER A 299 -15.68 -0.41 -13.26
N GLU A 300 -15.84 0.12 -14.47
CA GLU A 300 -15.04 -0.27 -15.63
C GLU A 300 -14.33 0.92 -16.29
N TYR A 301 -13.07 0.67 -16.65
CA TYR A 301 -12.27 1.57 -17.46
C TYR A 301 -12.61 1.42 -18.93
N VAL A 302 -13.02 2.51 -19.57
CA VAL A 302 -13.33 2.53 -21.00
C VAL A 302 -12.12 3.04 -21.77
N CYS A 303 -11.67 2.27 -22.76
CA CYS A 303 -10.61 2.71 -23.66
C CYS A 303 -11.05 3.97 -24.43
N CYS A 304 -10.38 5.09 -24.18
CA CYS A 304 -10.70 6.38 -24.78
C CYS A 304 -9.74 6.78 -25.92
N GLU A 305 -8.51 6.24 -25.96
CA GLU A 305 -7.55 6.51 -27.02
C GLU A 305 -6.62 5.32 -27.25
N LYS A 306 -6.28 5.03 -28.52
CA LYS A 306 -5.28 4.02 -28.89
C LYS A 306 -4.23 4.62 -29.82
N ILE A 307 -2.98 4.42 -29.46
CA ILE A 307 -1.80 4.86 -30.20
C ILE A 307 -1.03 3.61 -30.59
N ASN A 308 -0.93 3.31 -31.88
CA ASN A 308 -0.27 2.08 -32.34
C ASN A 308 1.27 2.19 -32.35
N ASP A 309 1.78 3.40 -32.60
CA ASP A 309 3.20 3.73 -32.50
C ASP A 309 3.34 5.10 -31.81
N TYR A 310 3.82 5.06 -30.57
CA TYR A 310 3.96 6.22 -29.71
C TYR A 310 4.92 7.26 -30.29
N PHE A 311 6.10 6.84 -30.74
CA PHE A 311 7.14 7.78 -31.17
C PHE A 311 6.80 8.44 -32.50
N ILE A 312 6.18 7.69 -33.43
CA ILE A 312 5.67 8.27 -34.69
C ILE A 312 4.56 9.29 -34.42
N ASN A 313 3.64 8.96 -33.49
CA ASN A 313 2.57 9.89 -33.12
C ASN A 313 3.11 11.18 -32.48
N GLN A 314 4.14 11.09 -31.63
CA GLN A 314 4.77 12.26 -31.03
C GLN A 314 5.48 13.15 -32.08
N SER A 315 6.17 12.57 -33.07
CA SER A 315 6.75 13.37 -34.16
C SER A 315 5.69 14.14 -34.94
N HIS A 316 4.55 13.51 -35.26
CA HIS A 316 3.45 14.18 -35.95
C HIS A 316 2.81 15.31 -35.13
N LYS A 317 2.69 15.14 -33.80
CA LYS A 317 2.21 16.21 -32.90
C LYS A 317 3.19 17.39 -32.84
N ALA A 318 4.50 17.13 -32.88
CA ALA A 318 5.52 18.17 -32.89
C ALA A 318 5.53 18.98 -34.20
N ASP A 319 5.37 18.30 -35.34
CA ASP A 319 5.33 18.98 -36.66
C ASP A 319 4.08 19.85 -36.82
N LYS A 320 2.91 19.40 -36.34
CA LYS A 320 1.68 20.20 -36.34
C LYS A 320 1.74 21.44 -35.43
N LYS A 321 2.56 21.42 -34.38
CA LYS A 321 2.79 22.59 -33.51
C LYS A 321 3.76 23.61 -34.13
N LYS A 322 4.60 23.21 -35.09
CA LYS A 322 5.51 24.11 -35.82
C LYS A 322 4.87 24.75 -37.05
N SER A 323 3.76 24.18 -37.55
CA SER A 323 3.00 24.68 -38.70
C SER A 323 1.84 25.62 -38.32
N ARG A 324 1.76 26.04 -37.06
CA ARG A 324 0.80 27.03 -36.52
C ARG A 324 1.57 28.16 -35.88
#